data_AF-A0A8J8AF56-F1
#
_entry.id   AF-A0A8J8AF56-F1
#
_cell.length_a   1.000
_cell.length_b   1.000
_cell.length_c   1.000
_cell.angle_alpha   90.00
_cell.angle_beta   90.00
_cell.angle_gamma   90.00
#
_symmetry.space_group_name_H-M   'P 1'
#
loop_
_entity.id
_entity.type
_entity.pdbx_description
1 polymer ?
#
loop_
_entity_poly.entity_id
_entity_poly.type
_entity_poly.pdbx_seq_one_letter_code
_entity_poly.pdbx_strand_id
1 'polypeptide(L)'
;MREGLYAAVVLLAIAVFFAPTIILGPVYLALVPGRKGLDELIGEVDKGFLVLDVRGANALDPTTGDFSVVATPALIIEHGETIGFSRFELKGNVWELLKNTTGVGSELARIWLDEGLSLSLPSLRTEVVM
;
A
#
# COMPACT_ATOMS: atom_id res chain seq x y z
N MET A 1 -6.64 -22.60 -2.99
CA MET A 1 -8.11 -22.44 -2.87
C MET A 1 -8.37 -21.50 -1.72
N ARG A 2 -8.95 -20.31 -1.88
CA ARG A 2 -9.40 -19.59 -3.10
C ARG A 2 -9.29 -18.07 -2.81
N GLU A 3 -9.00 -17.29 -3.84
CA GLU A 3 -9.45 -15.91 -4.14
C GLU A 3 -10.04 -15.06 -2.98
N GLY A 4 -9.51 -13.85 -2.69
CA GLY A 4 -9.95 -13.08 -1.49
C GLY A 4 -9.71 -11.55 -1.44
N LEU A 5 -8.46 -11.07 -1.24
CA LEU A 5 -8.05 -9.63 -1.14
C LEU A 5 -8.45 -8.97 0.24
N TYR A 6 -8.31 -7.70 0.66
CA TYR A 6 -8.29 -6.34 0.06
C TYR A 6 -7.30 -5.34 0.81
N ALA A 7 -6.54 -4.42 0.15
CA ALA A 7 -5.44 -3.53 0.68
C ALA A 7 -5.07 -2.23 -0.14
N ALA A 8 -3.90 -1.60 0.06
CA ALA A 8 -3.43 -0.47 -0.78
C ALA A 8 -1.88 -0.33 -0.86
N VAL A 9 -1.37 0.55 -1.74
CA VAL A 9 0.03 0.60 -2.22
C VAL A 9 0.54 2.04 -2.35
N VAL A 10 1.84 2.29 -2.11
CA VAL A 10 2.76 3.16 -2.90
C VAL A 10 4.16 3.21 -2.23
N LEU A 11 5.29 3.17 -2.95
CA LEU A 11 5.57 2.61 -4.29
C LEU A 11 7.07 2.25 -4.40
N LEU A 12 7.42 1.50 -5.45
CA LEU A 12 8.72 0.85 -5.64
C LEU A 12 9.64 1.63 -6.60
N ALA A 13 10.94 1.65 -6.34
CA ALA A 13 11.95 2.06 -7.31
C ALA A 13 12.14 0.99 -8.40
N ILE A 14 12.00 1.37 -9.67
CA ILE A 14 12.26 0.52 -10.84
C ILE A 14 13.55 1.00 -11.52
N ALA A 15 14.47 0.08 -11.81
CA ALA A 15 15.69 0.38 -12.55
C ALA A 15 15.49 0.07 -14.03
N VAL A 16 15.08 1.07 -14.83
CA VAL A 16 14.95 0.94 -16.29
C VAL A 16 16.27 1.29 -16.99
N PHE A 17 16.64 0.49 -17.99
CA PHE A 17 17.85 0.71 -18.79
C PHE A 17 17.65 1.82 -19.84
N PHE A 18 18.73 2.55 -20.13
CA PHE A 18 18.72 3.67 -21.09
C PHE A 18 18.33 3.23 -22.52
N ALA A 19 17.09 3.57 -22.90
CA ALA A 19 16.66 3.74 -24.28
C ALA A 19 15.76 5.00 -24.35
N PRO A 20 15.85 5.85 -25.39
CA PRO A 20 15.08 7.09 -25.47
C PRO A 20 13.62 6.82 -25.86
N THR A 21 12.85 6.30 -24.91
CA THR A 21 11.45 5.90 -25.08
C THR A 21 10.52 6.95 -24.46
N ILE A 22 9.53 7.42 -25.22
CA ILE A 22 8.49 8.31 -24.70
C ILE A 22 7.50 7.45 -23.90
N ILE A 23 7.53 7.59 -22.57
CA ILE A 23 6.57 6.94 -21.66
C ILE A 23 5.32 7.81 -21.58
N LEU A 24 4.17 7.26 -22.01
CA LEU A 24 2.87 7.88 -21.78
C LEU A 24 2.36 7.51 -20.38
N GLY A 25 2.51 8.43 -19.43
CA GLY A 25 2.08 8.23 -18.05
C GLY A 25 1.86 9.56 -17.30
N PRO A 26 1.27 9.48 -16.09
CA PRO A 26 1.13 10.64 -15.21
C PRO A 26 2.49 11.07 -14.65
N VAL A 27 2.69 12.38 -14.46
CA VAL A 27 3.87 12.93 -13.75
C VAL A 27 3.61 13.05 -12.24
N TYR A 28 2.33 13.14 -11.85
CA TYR A 28 1.87 13.20 -10.47
C TYR A 28 0.59 12.39 -10.32
N LEU A 29 0.54 11.50 -9.31
CA LEU A 29 -0.70 10.89 -8.83
C LEU A 29 -0.87 11.19 -7.34
N ALA A 30 -2.11 11.51 -6.96
CA ALA A 30 -2.46 11.68 -5.55
C ALA A 30 -3.79 11.01 -5.25
N LEU A 31 -3.89 10.43 -4.06
CA LEU A 31 -5.19 10.14 -3.46
C LEU A 31 -5.60 11.33 -2.60
N VAL A 32 -6.91 11.60 -2.56
CA VAL A 32 -7.46 12.68 -1.72
C VAL A 32 -7.37 12.25 -0.25
N PRO A 33 -6.74 13.04 0.64
CA PRO A 33 -6.68 12.71 2.06
C PRO A 33 -8.07 12.74 2.69
N GLY A 34 -8.26 11.89 3.70
CA GLY A 34 -9.44 11.85 4.55
C GLY A 34 -9.39 12.88 5.67
N ARG A 35 -9.96 12.52 6.83
CA ARG A 35 -10.13 13.44 7.97
C ARG A 35 -9.50 12.96 9.29
N LYS A 36 -9.14 11.68 9.38
CA LYS A 36 -8.58 11.07 10.59
C LYS A 36 -7.05 11.08 10.54
N GLY A 37 -6.39 11.21 11.67
CA GLY A 37 -4.96 10.92 11.79
C GLY A 37 -4.68 9.41 11.68
N LEU A 38 -3.42 9.05 11.44
CA LEU A 38 -2.98 7.65 11.47
C LEU A 38 -3.32 6.98 12.80
N ASP A 39 -3.11 7.66 13.93
CA ASP A 39 -3.39 7.13 15.27
C ASP A 39 -4.89 6.82 15.48
N GLU A 40 -5.79 7.65 14.92
CA GLU A 40 -7.24 7.38 14.92
C GLU A 40 -7.62 6.18 14.04
N LEU A 41 -6.91 5.95 12.94
CA LEU A 41 -7.12 4.77 12.09
C LEU A 41 -6.61 3.48 12.74
N ILE A 42 -5.49 3.55 13.46
CA ILE A 42 -4.93 2.44 14.24
C ILE A 42 -5.85 2.13 15.43
N GLY A 43 -6.32 3.16 16.16
CA GLY A 43 -7.23 3.02 17.31
C GLY A 43 -8.58 2.36 17.00
N GLU A 44 -8.95 2.27 15.72
CA GLU A 44 -10.16 1.58 15.25
C GLU A 44 -9.87 0.14 14.75
N VAL A 45 -8.68 -0.41 14.98
CA VAL A 45 -8.30 -1.79 14.61
C VAL A 45 -8.22 -2.66 15.87
N ASP A 46 -9.20 -3.55 16.05
CA ASP A 46 -9.23 -4.52 17.16
C ASP A 46 -8.13 -5.58 17.04
N LYS A 47 -7.84 -6.05 15.83
CA LYS A 47 -6.69 -6.91 15.52
C LYS A 47 -6.28 -6.76 14.06
N GLY A 48 -4.98 -6.60 13.80
CA GLY A 48 -4.46 -6.43 12.44
C GLY A 48 -2.97 -6.14 12.39
N PHE A 49 -2.54 -5.50 11.30
CA PHE A 49 -1.15 -5.09 11.10
C PHE A 49 -1.04 -3.69 10.51
N LEU A 50 -0.08 -2.89 11.00
CA LEU A 50 0.39 -1.69 10.31
C LEU A 50 1.55 -2.08 9.40
N VAL A 51 1.34 -2.09 8.08
CA VAL A 51 2.41 -2.35 7.11
C VAL A 51 3.14 -1.04 6.81
N LEU A 52 4.46 -1.01 7.03
CA LEU A 52 5.29 0.19 6.84
C LEU A 52 6.11 0.15 5.53
N ASP A 53 6.45 -1.05 5.04
CA ASP A 53 7.15 -1.27 3.77
C ASP A 53 6.79 -2.67 3.20
N VAL A 54 6.91 -2.83 1.88
CA VAL A 54 6.64 -4.08 1.15
C VAL A 54 7.77 -4.43 0.19
N ARG A 55 8.28 -5.66 0.30
CA ARG A 55 9.35 -6.18 -0.57
C ARG A 55 8.81 -7.11 -1.64
N GLY A 56 9.35 -6.99 -2.84
CA GLY A 56 9.00 -7.87 -3.97
C GLY A 56 7.87 -7.37 -4.87
N ALA A 57 7.45 -6.09 -4.77
CA ALA A 57 6.36 -5.53 -5.61
C ALA A 57 6.62 -5.54 -7.13
N ASN A 58 7.82 -5.95 -7.58
CA ASN A 58 8.07 -6.38 -8.98
C ASN A 58 7.24 -7.62 -9.39
N ALA A 59 6.63 -8.34 -8.45
CA ALA A 59 5.71 -9.46 -8.66
C ALA A 59 4.23 -9.02 -8.72
N LEU A 60 3.97 -7.76 -9.08
CA LEU A 60 2.64 -7.26 -9.44
C LEU A 60 2.40 -7.44 -10.94
N ASP A 61 1.27 -8.03 -11.32
CA ASP A 61 0.79 -8.05 -12.70
C ASP A 61 -0.03 -6.77 -12.97
N PRO A 62 0.43 -5.85 -13.84
CA PRO A 62 -0.28 -4.59 -14.11
C PRO A 62 -1.55 -4.78 -14.95
N THR A 63 -1.75 -5.97 -15.54
CA THR A 63 -2.90 -6.33 -16.39
C THR A 63 -4.10 -6.75 -15.55
N THR A 64 -3.86 -7.61 -14.56
CA THR A 64 -4.90 -8.10 -13.65
C THR A 64 -5.00 -7.26 -12.38
N GLY A 65 -3.87 -6.70 -11.92
CA GLY A 65 -3.70 -6.05 -10.62
C GLY A 65 -3.15 -6.96 -9.52
N ASP A 66 -2.97 -8.26 -9.79
CA ASP A 66 -2.57 -9.26 -8.79
C ASP A 66 -1.15 -9.04 -8.27
N PHE A 67 -0.88 -9.39 -7.01
CA PHE A 67 0.49 -9.42 -6.46
C PHE A 67 0.72 -10.49 -5.40
N SER A 68 2.01 -10.82 -5.18
CA SER A 68 2.52 -11.28 -3.89
C SER A 68 3.68 -10.42 -3.43
N VAL A 69 3.64 -9.92 -2.19
CA VAL A 69 4.71 -9.13 -1.58
C VAL A 69 4.99 -9.60 -0.15
N VAL A 70 6.17 -9.29 0.38
CA VAL A 70 6.49 -9.51 1.79
C VAL A 70 6.36 -8.19 2.54
N ALA A 71 5.38 -8.08 3.44
CA ALA A 71 5.25 -6.93 4.34
C ALA A 71 6.39 -6.97 5.37
N THR A 72 7.30 -6.00 5.32
CA THR A 72 8.46 -5.92 6.23
C THR A 72 9.20 -4.58 6.16
N PRO A 73 9.26 -3.79 7.25
CA PRO A 73 8.64 -4.05 8.54
C PRO A 73 7.12 -3.89 8.52
N ALA A 74 6.45 -4.65 9.38
CA ALA A 74 5.08 -4.40 9.81
C ALA A 74 5.03 -4.41 11.35
N LEU A 75 4.04 -3.76 11.93
CA LEU A 75 3.70 -3.86 13.36
C LEU A 75 2.41 -4.66 13.53
N ILE A 76 2.29 -5.40 14.62
CA ILE A 76 1.05 -6.05 15.06
C ILE A 76 0.20 -4.99 15.77
N ILE A 77 -1.08 -4.88 15.42
CA ILE A 77 -2.06 -4.06 16.15
C ILE A 77 -3.00 -5.00 16.91
N GLU A 78 -3.19 -4.76 18.21
CA GLU A 78 -4.27 -5.35 19.01
C GLU A 78 -4.94 -4.26 19.87
N HIS A 79 -6.27 -4.25 19.90
CA HIS A 79 -7.12 -3.28 20.63
C HIS A 79 -6.72 -1.80 20.44
N GLY A 80 -6.28 -1.43 19.24
CA GLY A 80 -5.87 -0.07 18.91
C GLY A 80 -4.42 0.31 19.25
N GLU A 81 -3.60 -0.61 19.78
CA GLU A 81 -2.19 -0.37 20.13
C GLU A 81 -1.23 -1.24 19.29
N THR A 82 -0.05 -0.71 18.96
CA THR A 82 1.00 -1.46 18.24
C THR A 82 1.86 -2.28 19.21
N ILE A 83 1.57 -3.57 19.35
CA ILE A 83 2.14 -4.42 20.41
C ILE A 83 3.47 -5.12 20.07
N GLY A 84 3.92 -5.07 18.81
CA GLY A 84 5.17 -5.74 18.40
C GLY A 84 5.44 -5.69 16.90
N PHE A 85 6.54 -6.30 16.47
CA PHE A 85 6.94 -6.40 15.06
C PHE A 85 6.44 -7.68 14.39
N SER A 86 6.15 -7.59 13.09
CA SER A 86 5.71 -8.71 12.24
C SER A 86 6.39 -8.67 10.87
N ARG A 87 6.38 -9.82 10.20
CA ARG A 87 6.75 -10.00 8.80
C ARG A 87 5.99 -11.18 8.21
N PHE A 88 5.27 -10.94 7.11
CA PHE A 88 4.42 -11.95 6.46
C PHE A 88 4.40 -11.76 4.94
N GLU A 89 3.94 -12.78 4.21
CA GLU A 89 3.60 -12.65 2.80
C GLU A 89 2.15 -12.14 2.69
N LEU A 90 1.93 -11.12 1.87
CA LEU A 90 0.64 -10.52 1.56
C LEU A 90 0.33 -10.75 0.08
N LYS A 91 -0.75 -11.47 -0.19
CA LYS A 91 -1.24 -11.79 -1.55
C LYS A 91 -2.52 -11.01 -1.82
N GLY A 92 -2.66 -10.50 -3.06
CA GLY A 92 -3.55 -9.38 -3.31
C GLY A 92 -3.91 -9.14 -4.78
N ASN A 93 -4.84 -8.22 -5.04
CA ASN A 93 -5.14 -7.60 -6.34
C ASN A 93 -5.53 -6.11 -6.18
N VAL A 94 -4.74 -5.17 -6.70
CA VAL A 94 -4.85 -3.71 -6.40
C VAL A 94 -6.26 -3.12 -6.57
N TRP A 95 -7.10 -3.67 -7.45
CA TRP A 95 -8.42 -3.12 -7.76
C TRP A 95 -9.48 -3.47 -6.74
N GLU A 96 -9.58 -4.75 -6.38
CA GLU A 96 -10.37 -5.14 -5.23
C GLU A 96 -9.75 -4.51 -3.98
N LEU A 97 -8.43 -4.62 -3.83
CA LEU A 97 -7.71 -4.12 -2.66
C LEU A 97 -8.13 -2.67 -2.31
N LEU A 98 -8.20 -1.73 -3.26
CA LEU A 98 -8.67 -0.35 -3.01
C LEU A 98 -10.14 -0.23 -2.56
N LYS A 99 -11.05 -1.15 -2.93
CA LYS A 99 -12.50 -1.07 -2.66
C LYS A 99 -12.87 -1.30 -1.19
N ASN A 100 -12.16 -2.15 -0.45
CA ASN A 100 -12.38 -2.29 1.00
C ASN A 100 -11.49 -1.35 1.82
N THR A 101 -11.05 -0.23 1.23
CA THR A 101 -10.50 0.88 2.02
C THR A 101 -11.61 1.44 2.91
N THR A 102 -11.65 1.02 4.18
CA THR A 102 -12.65 1.48 5.16
C THR A 102 -12.19 2.68 5.98
N GLY A 103 -10.98 3.20 5.75
CA GLY A 103 -10.48 4.43 6.35
C GLY A 103 -9.34 5.07 5.56
N VAL A 104 -9.31 6.41 5.52
CA VAL A 104 -8.33 7.20 4.77
C VAL A 104 -7.72 8.26 5.68
N GLY A 105 -6.39 8.28 5.76
CA GLY A 105 -5.60 9.22 6.57
C GLY A 105 -5.65 10.66 6.04
N SER A 106 -5.38 11.61 6.92
CA SER A 106 -5.38 13.05 6.62
C SER A 106 -3.99 13.59 6.27
N GLU A 107 -2.95 12.86 6.65
CA GLU A 107 -1.57 13.06 6.24
C GLU A 107 -1.34 12.64 4.77
N LEU A 108 -0.19 13.01 4.20
CA LEU A 108 0.21 12.58 2.86
C LEU A 108 1.70 12.21 2.85
N ALA A 109 1.99 10.92 2.70
CA ALA A 109 3.33 10.44 2.36
C ALA A 109 3.64 10.88 0.91
N ARG A 110 4.78 11.56 0.73
CA ARG A 110 5.25 12.00 -0.60
C ARG A 110 6.41 11.12 -1.04
N ILE A 111 6.21 10.40 -2.15
CA ILE A 111 7.21 9.51 -2.74
C ILE A 111 7.59 10.03 -4.11
N TRP A 112 8.90 10.14 -4.34
CA TRP A 112 9.50 10.57 -5.59
C TRP A 112 10.19 9.36 -6.21
N LEU A 113 9.99 9.15 -7.52
CA LEU A 113 10.70 8.11 -8.28
C LEU A 113 11.74 8.75 -9.20
N ASP A 114 12.79 7.99 -9.50
CA ASP A 114 13.94 8.45 -10.30
C ASP A 114 13.60 8.78 -11.77
N GLU A 115 12.37 8.50 -12.21
CA GLU A 115 11.83 8.77 -13.55
C GLU A 115 10.92 10.01 -13.63
N GLY A 116 10.83 10.80 -12.54
CA GLY A 116 10.05 12.04 -12.49
C GLY A 116 8.55 11.86 -12.18
N LEU A 117 8.06 10.61 -12.08
CA LEU A 117 6.78 10.32 -11.43
C LEU A 117 6.87 10.63 -9.93
N SER A 118 5.92 11.41 -9.45
CA SER A 118 5.76 11.81 -8.05
C SER A 118 4.39 11.39 -7.51
N LEU A 119 4.34 11.05 -6.23
CA LEU A 119 3.19 10.41 -5.61
C LEU A 119 2.85 11.08 -4.28
N SER A 120 1.57 11.21 -3.94
CA SER A 120 1.11 11.72 -2.64
C SER A 120 -0.10 10.95 -2.14
N LEU A 121 0.11 10.06 -1.16
CA LEU A 121 -0.93 9.16 -0.66
C LEU A 121 -1.03 9.21 0.88
N PRO A 122 -2.24 9.13 1.44
CA PRO A 122 -2.45 8.97 2.87
C PRO A 122 -2.26 7.51 3.28
N SER A 123 -2.24 7.25 4.59
CA SER A 123 -2.44 5.90 5.12
C SER A 123 -3.85 5.41 4.80
N LEU A 124 -4.00 4.10 4.58
CA LEU A 124 -5.27 3.50 4.16
C LEU A 124 -5.56 2.29 5.05
N ARG A 125 -6.64 2.37 5.85
CA ARG A 125 -7.16 1.21 6.58
C ARG A 125 -8.04 0.40 5.63
N THR A 126 -7.84 -0.91 5.66
CA THR A 126 -8.36 -1.82 4.65
C THR A 126 -8.58 -3.21 5.23
N GLU A 127 -9.64 -3.89 4.78
CA GLU A 127 -10.04 -5.21 5.30
C GLU A 127 -9.50 -6.34 4.43
N VAL A 128 -8.36 -6.91 4.83
CA VAL A 128 -7.72 -8.05 4.14
C VAL A 128 -8.20 -9.40 4.69
N VAL A 129 -8.54 -10.31 3.78
CA VAL A 129 -8.59 -11.76 4.03
C VAL A 129 -7.19 -12.33 3.76
N MET A 130 -6.59 -12.97 4.77
CA MET A 130 -5.25 -13.56 4.73
C MET A 130 -5.30 -15.09 4.82
#